data_AF-A0A969E2F6-F1
#
_entry.id   AF-A0A969E2F6-F1
#
_cell.length_a   1.000
_cell.length_b   1.000
_cell.length_c   1.000
_cell.angle_alpha   90.00
_cell.angle_beta   90.00
_cell.angle_gamma   90.00
#
_symmetry.space_group_name_H-M   'P 1'
#
loop_
_entity.id
_entity.type
_entity.pdbx_description
1 polymer ?
#
loop_
_entity_poly.entity_id
_entity_poly.type
_entity_poly.pdbx_seq_one_letter_code
_entity_poly.pdbx_strand_id
1 'polypeptide(L)'
;MSRLGRHFIVMHQPFGSNRSGNANRRRKKEAPLSISGQVDAYYRFSSAKASGLTSYAPATNAFGLGMANIVASKDVGKVSFVADLMFGPRAEITNYNDLGNSLAFIKQLYVTYKPSDKVKFTLGNFMTFVGYELVEASNNLNYSMSYCYTNGPFHHTGAKVDFALSENFGLMIGAFQPTDFKFNALGQPGNLNLGGQLSYVNGGFKVYLNALTGPTPLSDTVNLKSSTTVVDLTAVFRQLKN
;
A
#
# COMPACT_ATOMS: atom_id res chain seq x y z
N MET A 1 -33.14 0.89 -3.95
CA MET A 1 -32.43 1.84 -3.07
C MET A 1 -31.68 0.97 -2.07
N SER A 2 -30.36 0.82 -2.06
CA SER A 2 -29.32 1.84 -1.92
C SER A 2 -28.05 1.43 -2.70
N ARG A 3 -27.37 2.44 -3.26
CA ARG A 3 -26.05 2.28 -3.91
C ARG A 3 -25.02 2.03 -2.81
N LEU A 4 -24.52 0.81 -2.70
CA LEU A 4 -23.38 0.50 -1.84
C LEU A 4 -22.15 1.22 -2.39
N GLY A 5 -21.60 2.11 -1.56
CA GLY A 5 -20.55 3.06 -1.93
C GLY A 5 -19.33 2.40 -2.54
N ARG A 6 -18.77 3.11 -3.53
CA ARG A 6 -17.43 2.85 -4.06
C ARG A 6 -16.46 2.92 -2.89
N HIS A 7 -16.01 1.77 -2.40
CA HIS A 7 -14.90 1.69 -1.48
C HIS A 7 -13.67 2.19 -2.25
N PHE A 8 -13.14 3.34 -1.86
CA PHE A 8 -11.86 3.83 -2.37
C PHE A 8 -10.76 3.02 -1.71
N ILE A 9 -10.52 1.83 -2.26
CA ILE A 9 -9.31 1.07 -1.98
C ILE A 9 -8.20 1.77 -2.77
N VAL A 10 -7.27 2.42 -2.08
CA VAL A 10 -5.99 2.86 -2.68
C VAL A 10 -5.03 1.67 -2.67
N MET A 11 -5.45 0.56 -3.29
CA MET A 11 -4.51 -0.25 -4.06
C MET A 11 -4.15 0.65 -5.23
N HIS A 12 -2.86 0.76 -5.56
CA HIS A 12 -2.36 1.47 -6.73
C HIS A 12 -3.38 1.42 -7.86
N GLN A 13 -4.13 2.51 -8.07
CA GLN A 13 -5.17 2.48 -9.09
C GLN A 13 -4.45 2.28 -10.43
N PRO A 14 -4.72 1.18 -11.15
CA PRO A 14 -4.22 1.03 -12.50
C PRO A 14 -4.79 2.18 -13.35
N PHE A 15 -4.05 2.54 -14.39
CA PHE A 15 -4.40 3.61 -15.32
C PHE A 15 -5.83 3.46 -15.82
N GLY A 16 -6.77 4.21 -15.24
CA GLY A 16 -8.14 4.32 -15.75
C GLY A 16 -8.19 5.40 -16.82
N SER A 17 -8.55 5.03 -18.04
CA SER A 17 -8.79 5.97 -19.12
C SER A 17 -10.07 6.75 -18.85
N ASN A 18 -9.99 8.08 -18.79
CA ASN A 18 -11.16 8.95 -18.73
C ASN A 18 -11.25 9.72 -20.04
N ARG A 19 -11.98 9.16 -21.02
CA ARG A 19 -12.33 9.89 -22.26
C ARG A 19 -13.65 10.63 -22.06
N SER A 20 -13.60 11.95 -22.22
CA SER A 20 -14.65 12.73 -22.87
C SER A 20 -14.08 14.10 -23.24
N GLY A 21 -13.95 14.34 -24.55
CA GLY A 21 -13.65 15.66 -25.08
C GLY A 21 -14.86 16.57 -25.00
N ASN A 22 -14.64 17.82 -24.57
CA ASN A 22 -15.18 18.98 -25.28
C ASN A 22 -14.42 20.24 -24.82
N ALA A 23 -13.95 21.02 -25.80
CA ALA A 23 -13.20 22.25 -25.56
C ALA A 23 -14.15 23.33 -25.04
N ASN A 24 -14.05 23.64 -23.74
CA ASN A 24 -14.55 24.90 -23.20
C ASN A 24 -13.64 25.32 -22.05
N ARG A 25 -12.94 26.46 -22.18
CA ARG A 25 -12.06 27.04 -21.15
C ARG A 25 -12.89 27.55 -19.97
N ARG A 26 -13.47 26.63 -19.19
CA ARG A 26 -13.83 26.89 -17.80
C ARG A 26 -12.57 26.61 -16.98
N ARG A 27 -12.15 27.55 -16.11
CA ARG A 27 -11.18 27.26 -15.04
C ARG A 27 -11.61 25.94 -14.40
N LYS A 28 -10.83 24.87 -14.60
CA LYS A 28 -11.10 23.56 -14.01
C LYS A 28 -10.99 23.79 -12.50
N LYS A 29 -12.13 23.97 -11.83
CA LYS A 29 -12.17 24.22 -10.39
C LYS A 29 -11.50 23.00 -9.75
N GLU A 30 -10.37 23.23 -9.06
CA GLU A 30 -9.64 22.14 -8.41
C GLU A 30 -10.59 21.38 -7.49
N ALA A 31 -10.44 20.05 -7.47
CA ALA A 31 -11.23 19.24 -6.58
C ALA A 31 -10.95 19.66 -5.12
N PRO A 32 -11.98 19.71 -4.26
CA PRO A 32 -11.77 20.02 -2.85
C PRO A 32 -10.88 18.95 -2.20
N LEU A 33 -10.31 19.29 -1.04
CA LEU A 33 -9.63 18.32 -0.18
C LEU A 33 -10.61 17.17 0.13
N SER A 34 -10.18 15.93 -0.11
CA SER A 34 -10.90 14.73 0.26
C SER A 34 -10.42 14.27 1.64
N ILE A 35 -11.37 13.99 2.54
CA ILE A 35 -11.10 13.37 3.85
C ILE A 35 -11.92 12.08 3.93
N SER A 36 -11.26 10.97 4.22
CA SER A 36 -11.89 9.65 4.41
C SER A 36 -11.17 8.88 5.52
N GLY A 37 -11.60 7.66 5.82
CA GLY A 37 -11.00 6.84 6.87
C GLY A 37 -11.88 5.66 7.23
N GLN A 38 -11.42 4.84 8.17
CA GLN A 38 -12.15 3.72 8.73
C GLN A 38 -11.78 3.47 10.19
N VAL A 39 -12.63 2.73 10.88
CA VAL A 39 -12.41 2.21 12.23
C VAL A 39 -12.89 0.77 12.30
N ASP A 40 -12.18 -0.08 13.03
CA ASP A 40 -12.59 -1.48 13.24
C ASP A 40 -12.25 -2.02 14.64
N ALA A 41 -13.11 -2.92 15.09
CA ALA A 41 -13.00 -3.69 16.32
C ALA A 41 -13.58 -5.09 16.08
N TYR A 42 -13.22 -6.04 16.93
CA TYR A 42 -13.57 -7.46 16.73
C TYR A 42 -13.78 -8.21 18.03
N TYR A 43 -14.42 -9.36 17.93
CA TYR A 43 -14.39 -10.42 18.93
C TYR A 43 -13.85 -11.69 18.26
N ARG A 44 -12.79 -12.27 18.80
CA ARG A 44 -12.25 -13.55 18.29
C ARG A 44 -12.73 -14.67 19.19
N PHE A 45 -13.45 -15.65 18.64
CA PHE A 45 -13.76 -16.90 19.32
C PHE A 45 -12.82 -18.01 18.83
N SER A 46 -12.29 -18.83 19.75
CA SER A 46 -11.51 -20.03 19.42
C SER A 46 -11.64 -21.06 20.54
N SER A 47 -11.96 -22.30 20.16
CA SER A 47 -11.93 -23.47 21.05
C SER A 47 -10.54 -24.09 21.18
N ALA A 48 -9.60 -23.74 20.30
CA ALA A 48 -8.20 -24.14 20.38
C ALA A 48 -7.35 -23.09 21.11
N LYS A 49 -6.30 -23.52 21.83
CA LYS A 49 -5.25 -22.60 22.33
C LYS A 49 -4.73 -21.78 21.14
N ALA A 50 -4.70 -20.46 21.29
CA ALA A 50 -4.33 -19.53 20.24
C ALA A 50 -3.02 -19.98 19.56
N SER A 51 -3.10 -20.39 18.29
CA SER A 51 -1.91 -20.53 17.46
C SER A 51 -1.56 -19.12 16.98
N GLY A 52 -0.35 -18.65 17.29
CA GLY A 52 0.17 -17.35 16.84
C GLY A 52 0.44 -17.29 15.33
N LEU A 53 -0.32 -18.04 14.53
CA LEU A 53 -0.09 -18.25 13.09
C LEU A 53 -0.81 -17.21 12.21
N THR A 54 -1.69 -16.38 12.79
CA THR A 54 -2.48 -15.38 12.07
C THR A 54 -2.28 -13.98 12.66
N SER A 55 -1.93 -13.01 11.82
CA SER A 55 -1.74 -11.63 12.28
C SER A 55 -3.03 -10.81 12.35
N TYR A 56 -2.95 -9.82 13.23
CA TYR A 56 -3.94 -8.86 13.74
C TYR A 56 -5.06 -9.33 14.64
N ALA A 57 -5.06 -10.58 15.11
CA ALA A 57 -6.03 -11.00 16.12
C ALA A 57 -5.40 -11.90 17.21
N PRO A 58 -4.42 -11.43 18.01
CA PRO A 58 -3.66 -12.31 18.90
C PRO A 58 -4.49 -12.90 20.06
N ALA A 59 -5.47 -12.15 20.60
CA ALA A 59 -6.29 -12.61 21.72
C ALA A 59 -7.44 -13.52 21.26
N THR A 60 -7.64 -14.65 21.94
CA THR A 60 -8.75 -15.58 21.73
C THR A 60 -9.77 -15.45 22.85
N ASN A 61 -11.05 -15.59 22.50
CA ASN A 61 -12.21 -15.43 23.39
C ASN A 61 -12.26 -14.06 24.07
N ALA A 62 -11.94 -13.01 23.31
CA ALA A 62 -11.86 -11.65 23.80
C ALA A 62 -12.27 -10.63 22.72
N PHE A 63 -12.71 -9.46 23.20
CA PHE A 63 -12.86 -8.27 22.37
C PHE A 63 -11.49 -7.62 22.12
N GLY A 64 -11.32 -7.01 20.95
CA GLY A 64 -10.12 -6.28 20.60
C GLY A 64 -10.41 -5.13 19.65
N LEU A 65 -9.54 -4.12 19.69
CA LEU A 65 -9.50 -3.05 18.69
C LEU A 65 -8.57 -3.46 17.56
N GLY A 66 -8.93 -3.14 16.32
CA GLY A 66 -8.06 -3.35 15.17
C GLY A 66 -7.29 -2.09 14.84
N MET A 67 -7.92 -1.15 14.14
CA MET A 67 -7.33 0.15 13.85
C MET A 67 -8.35 1.26 13.64
N ALA A 68 -7.85 2.49 13.62
CA ALA A 68 -8.52 3.66 13.07
C ALA A 68 -7.57 4.36 12.11
N ASN A 69 -8.06 4.92 11.00
CA ASN A 69 -7.25 5.81 10.17
C ASN A 69 -8.04 6.99 9.62
N ILE A 70 -7.29 8.04 9.24
CA ILE A 70 -7.79 9.23 8.56
C ILE A 70 -6.88 9.49 7.37
N VAL A 71 -7.49 9.66 6.20
CA VAL A 71 -6.84 9.92 4.92
C VAL A 71 -7.25 11.30 4.44
N ALA A 72 -6.26 12.17 4.20
CA ALA A 72 -6.42 13.44 3.51
C ALA A 72 -5.73 13.37 2.15
N SER A 73 -6.44 13.72 1.08
CA SER A 73 -5.86 13.75 -0.27
C SER A 73 -6.41 14.88 -1.12
N LYS A 74 -5.58 15.38 -2.04
CA LYS A 74 -5.98 16.45 -2.97
C LYS A 74 -5.21 16.37 -4.27
N ASP A 75 -5.92 16.61 -5.37
CA ASP A 75 -5.34 16.85 -6.70
C ASP A 75 -5.23 18.35 -6.97
N VAL A 76 -4.04 18.80 -7.36
CA VAL A 76 -3.72 20.18 -7.75
C VAL A 76 -3.08 20.14 -9.13
N GLY A 77 -3.91 20.25 -10.17
CA GLY A 77 -3.46 20.14 -11.56
C GLY A 77 -2.88 18.75 -11.87
N LYS A 78 -1.56 18.70 -12.08
CA LYS A 78 -0.82 17.45 -12.36
C LYS A 78 -0.18 16.83 -11.12
N VAL A 79 -0.27 17.50 -9.98
CA VAL A 79 0.32 17.06 -8.72
C VAL A 79 -0.79 16.59 -7.80
N SER A 80 -0.53 15.57 -6.99
CA SER A 80 -1.43 15.19 -5.90
C SER A 80 -0.66 14.83 -4.64
N PHE A 81 -1.32 14.89 -3.49
CA PHE A 81 -0.76 14.39 -2.24
C PHE A 81 -1.73 13.46 -1.53
N VAL A 82 -1.16 12.59 -0.69
CA VAL A 82 -1.87 11.74 0.26
C VAL A 82 -1.17 11.80 1.61
N ALA A 83 -1.95 12.03 2.67
CA ALA A 83 -1.55 11.83 4.05
C ALA A 83 -2.56 10.88 4.71
N ASP A 84 -2.10 9.69 5.10
CA ASP A 84 -2.89 8.62 5.71
C ASP A 84 -2.29 8.31 7.07
N LEU A 85 -3.00 8.72 8.13
CA LEU A 85 -2.60 8.52 9.51
C LEU A 85 -3.39 7.37 10.11
N MET A 86 -2.71 6.43 10.76
CA MET A 86 -3.33 5.25 11.36
C MET A 86 -2.97 5.09 12.84
N PHE A 87 -3.87 4.49 13.60
CA PHE A 87 -3.79 4.29 15.05
C PHE A 87 -4.27 2.90 15.44
N GLY A 88 -3.79 2.40 16.57
CA GLY A 88 -4.19 1.12 17.16
C GLY A 88 -3.21 -0.03 16.86
N PRO A 89 -3.52 -1.26 17.34
CA PRO A 89 -2.61 -2.40 17.23
C PRO A 89 -2.11 -2.69 15.81
N ARG A 90 -2.94 -2.44 14.78
CA ARG A 90 -2.47 -2.63 13.39
C ARG A 90 -1.46 -1.59 12.94
N ALA A 91 -1.52 -0.37 13.47
CA ALA A 91 -0.54 0.66 13.19
C ALA A 91 0.84 0.28 13.72
N GLU A 92 0.87 -0.22 14.97
CA GLU A 92 2.10 -0.58 15.67
C GLU A 92 2.88 -1.71 14.97
N ILE A 93 2.21 -2.78 14.56
CA ILE A 93 2.87 -3.90 13.89
C ILE A 93 3.29 -3.52 12.45
N THR A 94 2.48 -2.72 11.74
CA THR A 94 2.82 -2.30 10.37
C THR A 94 4.04 -1.36 10.36
N ASN A 95 4.17 -0.52 11.40
CA ASN A 95 5.26 0.44 11.57
C ASN A 95 6.21 0.03 12.71
N TYR A 96 6.54 -1.26 12.82
CA TYR A 96 7.27 -1.82 13.96
C TYR A 96 8.67 -1.20 14.18
N ASN A 97 9.32 -0.70 13.12
CA ASN A 97 10.61 -0.01 13.21
C ASN A 97 10.51 1.42 13.79
N ASP A 98 9.31 1.98 13.87
CA ASP A 98 9.05 3.38 14.23
C ASP A 98 8.31 3.53 15.56
N LEU A 99 8.20 2.46 16.35
CA LEU A 99 7.50 2.49 17.65
C LEU A 99 8.11 3.53 18.60
N GLY A 100 7.23 4.21 19.35
CA GLY A 100 7.63 5.25 20.32
C GLY A 100 7.95 6.62 19.71
N ASN A 101 7.82 6.80 18.39
CA ASN A 101 7.95 8.09 17.73
C ASN A 101 6.72 8.41 16.85
N SER A 102 6.60 9.64 16.36
CA SER A 102 5.41 10.11 15.62
C SER A 102 5.19 9.41 14.27
N LEU A 103 6.20 8.71 13.74
CA LEU A 103 6.13 8.04 12.44
C LEU A 103 5.37 6.73 12.52
N ALA A 104 5.25 6.13 13.71
CA ALA A 104 4.38 4.98 13.95
C ALA A 104 2.93 5.25 13.54
N PHE A 105 2.51 6.52 13.48
CA PHE A 105 1.17 6.91 13.05
C PHE A 105 1.05 7.15 11.54
N ILE A 106 2.15 7.18 10.79
CA ILE A 106 2.12 7.42 9.34
C ILE A 106 1.94 6.10 8.61
N LYS A 107 0.77 5.89 8.01
CA LYS A 107 0.52 4.76 7.11
C LYS A 107 1.06 5.04 5.71
N GLN A 108 0.72 6.21 5.16
CA GLN A 108 1.22 6.69 3.87
C GLN A 108 1.37 8.21 3.91
N LEU A 109 2.44 8.71 3.31
CA LEU A 109 2.67 10.13 3.11
C LEU A 109 3.48 10.33 1.85
N TYR A 110 2.82 10.74 0.76
CA TYR A 110 3.48 10.88 -0.53
C TYR A 110 2.86 11.96 -1.41
N VAL A 111 3.67 12.39 -2.38
CA VAL A 111 3.27 13.28 -3.46
C VAL A 111 3.39 12.53 -4.78
N THR A 112 2.49 12.80 -5.72
CA THR A 112 2.59 12.31 -7.09
C THR A 112 2.66 13.45 -8.09
N TYR A 113 3.31 13.20 -9.22
CA TYR A 113 3.33 14.09 -10.38
C TYR A 113 3.01 13.31 -11.65
N LYS A 114 1.96 13.72 -12.36
CA LYS A 114 1.46 13.11 -13.59
C LYS A 114 1.68 14.06 -14.78
N PRO A 115 2.87 14.08 -15.42
CA PRO A 115 3.11 14.92 -16.58
C PRO A 115 2.18 14.60 -17.76
N SER A 116 1.73 13.34 -17.86
CA SER A 116 0.79 12.82 -18.85
C SER A 116 -0.06 11.69 -18.25
N ASP A 117 -1.01 11.17 -19.02
CA ASP A 117 -1.79 9.99 -18.62
C ASP A 117 -0.99 8.69 -18.67
N LYS A 118 0.21 8.69 -19.27
CA LYS A 118 1.05 7.50 -19.43
C LYS A 118 2.13 7.35 -18.37
N VAL A 119 2.44 8.41 -17.63
CA VAL A 119 3.57 8.45 -16.68
C VAL A 119 3.12 9.11 -15.40
N LYS A 120 3.42 8.46 -14.26
CA LYS A 120 3.19 9.00 -12.92
C LYS A 120 4.43 8.79 -12.08
N PHE A 121 4.97 9.87 -11.54
CA PHE A 121 6.03 9.82 -10.53
C PHE A 121 5.39 9.86 -9.14
N THR A 122 5.94 9.09 -8.20
CA THR A 122 5.54 9.10 -6.79
C THR A 122 6.78 9.22 -5.91
N LEU A 123 6.74 10.09 -4.92
CA LEU A 123 7.81 10.29 -3.94
C LEU A 123 7.21 10.35 -2.53
N GLY A 124 7.78 9.58 -1.60
CA GLY A 124 7.38 9.58 -0.19
C GLY A 124 7.33 8.16 0.38
N ASN A 125 6.46 7.95 1.36
CA ASN A 125 6.18 6.65 1.97
C ASN A 125 4.80 6.15 1.54
N PHE A 126 4.72 4.91 1.04
CA PHE A 126 3.49 4.30 0.55
C PHE A 126 3.47 2.80 0.86
N MET A 127 2.27 2.22 0.89
CA MET A 127 2.10 0.79 1.15
C MET A 127 2.79 -0.05 0.08
N THR A 128 3.16 -1.27 0.47
CA THR A 128 3.82 -2.23 -0.41
C THR A 128 3.03 -2.50 -1.70
N PHE A 129 3.76 -2.77 -2.77
CA PHE A 129 3.21 -3.30 -4.03
C PHE A 129 3.34 -4.83 -4.12
N VAL A 130 3.97 -5.46 -3.13
CA VAL A 130 4.17 -6.91 -3.01
C VAL A 130 3.08 -7.48 -2.13
N GLY A 131 2.38 -8.51 -2.59
CA GLY A 131 1.29 -9.15 -1.85
C GLY A 131 -0.08 -8.54 -2.11
N TYR A 132 -1.12 -9.29 -1.73
CA TYR A 132 -2.52 -8.96 -2.00
C TYR A 132 -3.25 -8.30 -0.82
N GLU A 133 -2.96 -8.76 0.39
CA GLU A 133 -3.68 -8.38 1.60
C GLU A 133 -3.31 -6.97 2.10
N LEU A 134 -4.26 -6.28 2.72
CA LEU A 134 -4.13 -4.88 3.15
C LEU A 134 -4.22 -4.74 4.67
N VAL A 135 -3.59 -3.71 5.24
CA VAL A 135 -3.66 -3.44 6.69
C VAL A 135 -5.11 -3.30 7.15
N GLU A 136 -5.94 -2.65 6.32
CA GLU A 136 -7.37 -2.48 6.53
C GLU A 136 -8.15 -3.80 6.39
N ALA A 137 -8.62 -4.34 7.53
CA ALA A 137 -9.38 -5.59 7.57
C ALA A 137 -10.62 -5.60 6.67
N SER A 138 -11.31 -4.46 6.59
CA SER A 138 -12.52 -4.22 5.77
C SER A 138 -12.29 -4.46 4.27
N ASN A 139 -11.04 -4.39 3.81
CA ASN A 139 -10.69 -4.56 2.40
C ASN A 139 -10.15 -5.96 2.07
N ASN A 140 -10.12 -6.86 3.05
CA ASN A 140 -9.68 -8.25 2.88
C ASN A 140 -10.87 -9.21 2.90
N LEU A 141 -10.66 -10.42 2.37
CA LEU A 141 -11.65 -11.50 2.47
C LEU A 141 -11.79 -12.00 3.91
N ASN A 142 -10.68 -12.09 4.64
CA ASN A 142 -10.64 -12.50 6.03
C ASN A 142 -10.28 -11.30 6.91
N TYR A 143 -10.82 -11.26 8.13
CA TYR A 143 -10.44 -10.23 9.08
C TYR A 143 -8.97 -10.35 9.51
N SER A 144 -8.50 -11.59 9.73
CA SER A 144 -7.10 -11.91 10.04
C SER A 144 -6.26 -11.97 8.77
N MET A 145 -4.95 -11.76 8.92
CA MET A 145 -3.99 -11.76 7.82
C MET A 145 -3.24 -13.08 7.73
N SER A 146 -2.85 -13.46 6.51
CA SER A 146 -2.09 -14.67 6.26
C SER A 146 -0.66 -14.61 6.80
N TYR A 147 0.00 -15.78 6.77
CA TYR A 147 1.42 -15.90 7.06
C TYR A 147 2.29 -15.05 6.10
N CYS A 148 1.94 -15.01 4.81
CA CYS A 148 2.69 -14.26 3.81
C CYS A 148 2.59 -12.75 4.02
N TYR A 149 1.43 -12.25 4.47
CA TYR A 149 1.29 -10.85 4.85
C TYR A 149 2.20 -10.48 6.03
N THR A 150 2.28 -11.36 7.03
CA THR A 150 3.07 -11.12 8.25
C THR A 150 4.58 -11.07 7.98
N ASN A 151 5.05 -11.81 6.97
CA ASN A 151 6.46 -11.94 6.63
C ASN A 151 6.84 -11.15 5.36
N GLY A 152 5.90 -10.38 4.82
CA GLY A 152 6.12 -9.55 3.65
C GLY A 152 6.51 -8.11 4.03
N PRO A 153 7.00 -7.32 3.06
CA PRO A 153 7.15 -5.88 3.24
C PRO A 153 5.78 -5.22 3.53
N PHE A 154 5.68 -4.32 4.51
CA PHE A 154 4.46 -3.54 4.72
C PHE A 154 4.41 -2.28 3.86
N HIS A 155 5.54 -1.59 3.74
CA HIS A 155 5.60 -0.27 3.12
C HIS A 155 7.01 0.08 2.62
N HIS A 156 7.06 1.03 1.70
CA HIS A 156 8.28 1.50 1.06
C HIS A 156 8.40 3.01 1.17
N THR A 157 9.59 3.49 1.46
CA THR A 157 9.93 4.91 1.41
C THR A 157 10.90 5.15 0.27
N GLY A 158 10.55 6.01 -0.68
CA GLY A 158 11.43 6.33 -1.79
C GLY A 158 10.69 6.91 -2.97
N ALA A 159 11.16 6.58 -4.17
CA ALA A 159 10.60 7.08 -5.41
C ALA A 159 10.25 5.92 -6.34
N LYS A 160 9.16 6.07 -7.07
CA LYS A 160 8.77 5.16 -8.14
C LYS A 160 8.17 5.92 -9.31
N VAL A 161 8.20 5.26 -10.46
CA VAL A 161 7.51 5.69 -11.66
C VAL A 161 6.61 4.56 -12.16
N ASP A 162 5.37 4.93 -12.49
CA ASP A 162 4.40 4.05 -13.10
C ASP A 162 4.23 4.44 -14.57
N PHE A 163 4.25 3.45 -15.47
CA PHE A 163 4.05 3.58 -16.92
C PHE A 163 2.80 2.83 -17.37
N ALA A 164 1.95 3.48 -18.16
CA ALA A 164 0.89 2.82 -18.92
C ALA A 164 1.47 2.33 -20.25
N LEU A 165 1.88 1.07 -20.31
CA LEU A 165 2.48 0.48 -21.51
C LEU A 165 1.44 0.29 -22.63
N SER A 166 0.22 -0.09 -22.25
CA SER A 166 -0.94 -0.19 -23.15
C SER A 166 -2.23 0.05 -22.36
N GLU A 167 -3.39 -0.22 -22.97
CA GLU A 167 -4.69 -0.15 -22.27
C GLU A 167 -4.80 -1.12 -21.10
N ASN A 168 -4.13 -2.29 -21.22
CA ASN A 168 -4.24 -3.37 -20.23
C ASN A 168 -2.93 -3.63 -19.47
N PHE A 169 -1.78 -3.16 -19.97
CA PHE A 169 -0.48 -3.40 -19.34
C PHE A 169 0.09 -2.14 -18.69
N GLY A 170 0.60 -2.30 -17.47
CA GLY A 170 1.32 -1.26 -16.75
C GLY A 170 2.63 -1.79 -16.15
N LEU A 171 3.63 -0.92 -16.05
CA LEU A 171 4.91 -1.22 -15.41
C LEU A 171 5.19 -0.18 -14.32
N MET A 172 5.52 -0.64 -13.13
CA MET A 172 6.07 0.20 -12.06
C MET A 172 7.52 -0.21 -11.83
N ILE A 173 8.40 0.77 -11.67
CA ILE A 173 9.76 0.57 -11.18
C ILE A 173 10.07 1.63 -10.12
N GLY A 174 10.90 1.28 -9.14
CA GLY A 174 11.26 2.20 -8.08
C GLY A 174 12.53 1.84 -7.35
N ALA A 175 13.01 2.84 -6.60
CA ALA A 175 14.12 2.73 -5.69
C ALA A 175 13.65 3.20 -4.31
N PHE A 176 13.86 2.37 -3.31
CA PHE A 176 13.30 2.52 -1.97
C PHE A 176 14.41 2.40 -0.95
N GLN A 177 14.23 3.01 0.21
CA GLN A 177 15.01 2.64 1.40
C GLN A 177 14.82 1.15 1.70
N PRO A 178 15.65 0.57 2.59
CA PRO A 178 15.37 -0.75 3.13
C PRO A 178 13.91 -0.84 3.57
N THR A 179 13.27 -1.95 3.21
CA THR A 179 11.85 -2.21 3.46
C THR A 179 11.48 -1.89 4.90
N ASP A 180 10.31 -1.29 5.08
CA ASP A 180 9.72 -0.97 6.38
C ASP A 180 10.45 0.09 7.21
N PHE A 181 11.31 0.90 6.57
CA PHE A 181 11.89 2.09 7.18
C PHE A 181 11.42 3.37 6.50
N LYS A 182 11.11 4.39 7.32
CA LYS A 182 10.77 5.74 6.85
C LYS A 182 11.97 6.65 6.61
N PHE A 183 13.16 6.20 7.02
CA PHE A 183 14.44 6.89 6.77
C PHE A 183 15.54 5.91 6.42
N ASN A 184 16.73 6.42 6.12
CA ASN A 184 17.90 5.60 5.88
C ASN A 184 18.38 4.92 7.18
N ALA A 185 17.91 3.70 7.42
CA ALA A 185 18.27 2.90 8.59
C ALA A 185 19.72 2.41 8.58
N LEU A 186 20.37 2.40 7.41
CA LEU A 186 21.74 1.92 7.24
C LEU A 186 22.79 3.03 7.36
N GLY A 187 22.36 4.30 7.52
CA GLY A 187 23.27 5.45 7.68
C GLY A 187 24.21 5.70 6.50
N GLN A 188 24.06 4.96 5.40
CA GLN A 188 24.96 4.96 4.25
C GLN A 188 24.21 5.42 2.99
N PRO A 189 24.67 6.46 2.29
CA PRO A 189 24.12 6.85 1.00
C PRO A 189 24.20 5.69 0.00
N GLY A 190 23.11 5.41 -0.72
CA GLY A 190 23.09 4.45 -1.82
C GLY A 190 22.62 3.03 -1.50
N ASN A 191 22.32 2.70 -0.25
CA ASN A 191 21.74 1.39 0.12
C ASN A 191 20.23 1.37 -0.14
N LEU A 192 19.84 1.36 -1.41
CA LEU A 192 18.44 1.34 -1.84
C LEU A 192 18.03 -0.06 -2.31
N ASN A 193 16.81 -0.45 -1.95
CA ASN A 193 16.09 -1.54 -2.58
C ASN A 193 15.60 -1.10 -3.95
N LEU A 194 15.72 -1.98 -4.94
CA LEU A 194 15.14 -1.82 -6.26
C LEU A 194 13.93 -2.73 -6.38
N GLY A 195 12.85 -2.22 -6.94
CA GLY A 195 11.65 -3.02 -7.15
C GLY A 195 10.90 -2.66 -8.41
N GLY A 196 10.04 -3.58 -8.82
CA GLY A 196 9.15 -3.36 -9.95
C GLY A 196 7.93 -4.27 -9.91
N GLN A 197 6.92 -3.85 -10.65
CA GLN A 197 5.67 -4.56 -10.83
C GLN A 197 5.27 -4.51 -12.30
N LEU A 198 5.04 -5.68 -12.90
CA LEU A 198 4.34 -5.80 -14.17
C LEU A 198 2.87 -6.12 -13.87
N SER A 199 1.96 -5.34 -14.44
CA SER A 199 0.52 -5.48 -14.23
C SER A 199 -0.20 -5.76 -15.56
N TYR A 200 -1.18 -6.66 -15.49
CA TYR A 200 -2.17 -6.87 -16.54
C TYR A 200 -3.57 -6.70 -15.94
N VAL A 201 -4.39 -5.83 -16.53
CA VAL A 201 -5.75 -5.55 -16.09
C VAL A 201 -6.67 -5.59 -17.29
N ASN A 202 -7.68 -6.44 -17.25
CA ASN A 202 -8.73 -6.53 -18.26
C ASN A 202 -10.09 -6.79 -17.60
N GLY A 203 -10.90 -5.74 -17.51
CA GLY A 203 -12.20 -5.81 -16.85
C GLY A 203 -12.10 -6.24 -15.38
N GLY A 204 -12.74 -7.36 -15.04
CA GLY A 204 -12.74 -7.95 -13.70
C GLY A 204 -11.48 -8.77 -13.36
N PHE A 205 -10.60 -9.02 -14.34
CA PHE A 205 -9.39 -9.82 -14.16
C PHE A 205 -8.15 -8.93 -14.03
N LYS A 206 -7.35 -9.18 -12.99
CA LYS A 206 -6.12 -8.45 -12.70
C LYS A 206 -5.02 -9.41 -12.31
N VAL A 207 -3.82 -9.23 -12.82
CA VAL A 207 -2.63 -10.01 -12.47
C VAL A 207 -1.45 -9.07 -12.28
N TYR A 208 -0.64 -9.34 -11.27
CA TYR A 208 0.52 -8.55 -10.88
C TYR A 208 1.69 -9.49 -10.62
N LEU A 209 2.80 -9.28 -11.33
CA LEU A 209 4.08 -9.90 -11.03
C LEU A 209 4.97 -8.84 -10.38
N ASN A 210 5.41 -9.10 -9.16
CA ASN A 210 6.16 -8.18 -8.33
C ASN A 210 7.55 -8.74 -8.05
N ALA A 211 8.56 -7.88 -8.07
CA ALA A 211 9.89 -8.20 -7.59
C ALA A 211 10.44 -7.04 -6.77
N LEU A 212 11.14 -7.36 -5.68
CA LEU A 212 11.85 -6.42 -4.84
C LEU A 212 13.19 -7.05 -4.44
N THR A 213 14.29 -6.34 -4.61
CA THR A 213 15.63 -6.83 -4.23
C THR A 213 16.44 -5.70 -3.63
N GLY A 214 17.28 -6.02 -2.64
CA GLY A 214 18.19 -5.03 -2.07
C GLY A 214 18.70 -5.40 -0.68
N PRO A 215 19.51 -4.53 -0.10
CA PRO A 215 20.17 -4.78 1.17
C PRO A 215 19.18 -4.99 2.31
N THR A 216 19.45 -5.97 3.16
CA THR A 216 18.75 -6.12 4.43
C THR A 216 19.49 -5.40 5.55
N PRO A 217 18.80 -4.63 6.40
CA PRO A 217 19.37 -4.13 7.64
C PRO A 217 19.46 -5.30 8.63
N LEU A 218 20.57 -6.04 8.59
CA LEU A 218 20.93 -6.96 9.67
C LEU A 218 21.71 -6.19 10.73
N SER A 219 21.33 -6.39 12.00
CA SER A 219 22.11 -5.97 13.16
C SER A 219 23.40 -6.80 13.27
N ASP A 220 24.52 -6.11 13.47
CA ASP A 220 25.92 -6.57 13.48
C ASP A 220 26.23 -7.97 14.06
N THR A 221 27.13 -8.71 13.39
CA THR A 221 28.36 -9.30 14.00
C THR A 221 29.38 -9.71 12.92
N VAL A 222 28.94 -9.96 11.68
CA VAL A 222 29.84 -10.33 10.56
C VAL A 222 29.54 -9.39 9.39
N ASN A 223 30.58 -8.83 8.77
CA ASN A 223 30.54 -7.96 7.58
C ASN A 223 29.97 -8.65 6.31
N LEU A 224 28.85 -9.36 6.44
CA LEU A 224 28.11 -9.95 5.34
C LEU A 224 27.06 -8.95 4.88
N LYS A 225 27.33 -8.31 3.73
CA LYS A 225 26.29 -7.61 2.97
C LYS A 225 25.25 -8.65 2.55
N SER A 226 24.18 -8.77 3.31
CA SER A 226 23.04 -9.62 2.96
C SER A 226 22.09 -8.82 2.07
N SER A 227 21.58 -9.48 1.04
CA SER A 227 20.54 -8.96 0.16
C SER A 227 19.36 -9.91 0.21
N THR A 228 18.15 -9.36 0.27
CA THR A 228 16.92 -10.15 0.18
C THR A 228 16.25 -9.87 -1.15
N THR A 229 15.76 -10.93 -1.78
CA THR A 229 14.92 -10.83 -2.98
C THR A 229 13.56 -11.46 -2.70
N VAL A 230 12.50 -10.72 -3.00
CA VAL A 230 11.11 -11.15 -2.90
C VAL A 230 10.51 -11.13 -4.29
N VAL A 231 9.85 -12.23 -4.68
CA VAL A 231 9.06 -12.33 -5.90
C VAL A 231 7.66 -12.78 -5.51
N ASP A 232 6.65 -12.10 -6.05
CA ASP A 232 5.23 -12.36 -5.77
C ASP A 232 4.42 -12.33 -7.05
N LEU A 233 3.43 -13.23 -7.15
CA LEU A 233 2.45 -13.27 -8.22
C LEU A 233 1.05 -13.23 -7.60
N THR A 234 0.36 -12.11 -7.81
CA THR A 234 -0.99 -11.88 -7.29
C THR A 234 -1.99 -11.82 -8.44
N ALA A 235 -3.12 -12.53 -8.31
CA ALA A 235 -4.21 -12.49 -9.28
C ALA A 235 -5.56 -12.26 -8.59
N VAL A 236 -6.41 -11.46 -9.22
CA VAL A 236 -7.77 -11.16 -8.76
C VAL A 236 -8.73 -11.41 -9.90
N PHE A 237 -9.75 -12.21 -9.63
CA PHE A 237 -10.87 -12.41 -10.54
C PHE A 237 -12.16 -11.95 -9.84
N ARG A 238 -12.81 -10.94 -10.41
CA ARG A 238 -14.14 -10.51 -9.97
C ARG A 238 -15.13 -10.81 -11.08
N GLN A 239 -16.06 -11.73 -10.79
CA GLN A 239 -17.20 -11.97 -11.67
C GLN A 239 -18.02 -10.68 -11.75
N LEU A 240 -18.23 -10.18 -12.97
CA LEU A 240 -19.15 -9.09 -13.21
C LEU A 240 -20.55 -9.60 -12.85
N LYS A 241 -21.23 -8.93 -11.91
CA LYS A 241 -22.65 -9.21 -11.69
C LYS A 241 -23.39 -8.76 -12.95
N ASN A 242 -23.94 -9.72 -13.68
CA ASN A 242 -24.90 -9.47 -14.76
C ASN A 242 -26.14 -8.77 -14.23
#